data_AF-A0A9E4LG43-F1
#
_entry.id   AF-A0A9E4LG43-F1
#
_cell.length_a   1.000
_cell.length_b   1.000
_cell.length_c   1.000
_cell.angle_alpha   90.00
_cell.angle_beta   90.00
_cell.angle_gamma   90.00
#
_symmetry.space_group_name_H-M   'P 1'
#
loop_
_entity.id
_entity.type
_entity.pdbx_description
1 polymer ?
#
loop_
_entity_poly.entity_id
_entity_poly.type
_entity_poly.pdbx_seq_one_letter_code
_entity_poly.pdbx_strand_id
1 'polypeptide(L)'
;MKLLKKLLIGIVVVLVLVIIGGYTFLRTSFPRVSDAPDITVEITYERLERGEYLAHHVSLCMDCHGTRDWNLMTGPPVPGSEGLGGERFGPETGFPGNFYSRNITPAGVGNWT
;
A
#
# COMPACT_ATOMS: atom_id res chain seq x y z
N MET A 1 -51.45 3.80 -7.47
CA MET A 1 -50.27 3.19 -8.12
C MET A 1 -49.35 4.18 -8.84
N LYS A 2 -49.85 5.08 -9.71
CA LYS A 2 -49.00 6.02 -10.48
C LYS A 2 -48.26 7.05 -9.60
N LEU A 3 -48.92 7.57 -8.56
CA LEU A 3 -48.33 8.54 -7.63
C LEU A 3 -47.21 7.93 -6.77
N LEU A 4 -47.45 6.74 -6.21
CA LEU A 4 -46.45 5.99 -5.44
C LEU A 4 -45.21 5.65 -6.27
N LYS A 5 -45.38 5.25 -7.54
CA LYS A 5 -44.27 5.01 -8.48
C LYS A 5 -43.44 6.28 -8.72
N LYS A 6 -44.08 7.44 -8.89
CA LYS A 6 -43.38 8.74 -9.07
C LYS A 6 -42.59 9.14 -7.82
N LEU A 7 -43.16 8.94 -6.63
CA LEU A 7 -42.48 9.19 -5.35
C LEU A 7 -41.26 8.28 -5.17
N LEU A 8 -41.40 6.98 -5.44
CA LEU A 8 -40.28 6.02 -5.39
C LEU A 8 -39.15 6.40 -6.36
N ILE A 9 -39.48 6.76 -7.60
CA ILE A 9 -38.49 7.23 -8.58
C ILE A 9 -37.81 8.50 -8.07
N GLY A 10 -38.56 9.45 -7.53
CA GLY A 10 -38.01 10.68 -6.95
C GLY A 10 -37.01 10.41 -5.83
N ILE A 11 -37.34 9.50 -4.90
CA ILE A 11 -36.45 9.11 -3.80
C ILE A 11 -35.16 8.47 -4.34
N VAL A 12 -35.27 7.55 -5.31
CA VAL A 12 -34.09 6.91 -5.92
C VAL A 12 -33.21 7.94 -6.62
N VAL A 13 -33.79 8.88 -7.37
CA VAL A 13 -33.03 9.93 -8.05
C VAL A 13 -32.29 10.81 -7.03
N VAL A 14 -32.96 11.23 -5.95
CA VAL A 14 -32.32 12.01 -4.89
C VAL A 14 -31.18 11.23 -4.23
N LEU A 15 -31.40 9.94 -3.93
CA LEU A 15 -30.37 9.09 -3.35
C LEU A 15 -29.14 8.97 -4.26
N VAL A 16 -29.35 8.75 -5.56
CA VAL A 16 -28.28 8.69 -6.56
C VAL A 16 -27.52 10.01 -6.64
N LEU A 17 -28.23 11.15 -6.64
CA LEU A 17 -27.60 12.47 -6.65
C LEU A 17 -26.76 12.72 -5.39
N VAL A 18 -27.24 12.30 -4.21
CA VAL A 18 -26.48 12.40 -2.96
C VAL A 18 -25.23 11.53 -3.00
N ILE A 19 -25.32 10.30 -3.53
CA ILE A 19 -24.16 9.40 -3.66
C ILE A 19 -23.13 9.98 -4.63
N ILE A 20 -23.55 10.46 -5.80
CA ILE A 20 -22.66 11.07 -6.79
C ILE A 20 -22.03 12.35 -6.24
N GLY A 21 -22.82 13.20 -5.60
CA GLY A 21 -22.33 14.42 -4.96
C GLY A 21 -21.33 14.13 -3.86
N GLY A 22 -21.63 13.17 -2.99
CA GLY A 22 -20.74 12.70 -1.93
C GLY A 22 -19.44 12.11 -2.49
N TYR A 23 -19.52 11.22 -3.48
CA TYR A 23 -18.34 10.65 -4.13
C TYR A 23 -17.47 11.73 -4.79
N THR A 24 -18.08 12.68 -5.50
CA THR A 24 -17.36 13.78 -6.15
C THR A 24 -16.70 14.69 -5.13
N PHE A 25 -17.41 15.03 -4.06
CA PHE A 25 -16.86 15.83 -2.95
C PHE A 25 -15.67 15.11 -2.30
N LEU A 26 -15.82 13.82 -1.97
CA LEU A 26 -14.73 13.04 -1.38
C LEU A 26 -13.51 12.97 -2.32
N ARG A 27 -13.71 12.72 -3.61
CA ARG A 27 -12.62 12.59 -4.59
C ARG A 27 -11.88 13.90 -4.85
N THR A 28 -12.57 15.04 -4.81
CA THR A 28 -12.00 16.34 -5.19
C THR A 28 -11.55 17.17 -3.99
N SER A 29 -12.21 16.99 -2.84
CA SER A 29 -11.83 17.68 -1.62
C SER A 29 -10.78 16.92 -0.83
N PHE A 30 -10.59 15.61 -1.00
CA PHE A 30 -9.65 14.83 -0.20
C PHE A 30 -8.61 14.09 -1.05
N PRO A 31 -7.41 13.86 -0.51
CA PRO A 31 -6.94 14.30 0.82
C PRO A 31 -6.61 15.82 0.87
N ARG A 32 -7.10 16.52 1.90
CA ARG A 32 -6.68 17.91 2.21
C ARG A 32 -5.41 17.90 3.04
N VAL A 33 -4.29 17.57 2.41
CA VAL A 33 -2.98 17.58 3.05
C VAL A 33 -2.13 18.68 2.44
N SER A 34 -1.23 19.25 3.23
CA SER A 34 -0.20 20.14 2.70
C SER A 34 0.71 19.37 1.75
N ASP A 35 1.37 20.09 0.85
CA ASP A 35 2.41 19.51 0.02
C ASP A 35 3.49 18.86 0.91
N ALA A 36 4.08 17.78 0.41
CA ALA A 36 5.19 17.13 1.09
C ALA A 36 6.35 18.15 1.19
N PRO A 37 6.98 18.31 2.36
CA PRO A 37 8.12 19.19 2.47
C PRO A 37 9.29 18.63 1.65
N ASP A 38 9.98 19.52 0.94
CA ASP A 38 11.26 19.18 0.32
C ASP A 38 12.33 19.08 1.42
N ILE A 39 12.65 17.85 1.81
CA ILE A 39 13.67 17.56 2.82
C ILE A 39 14.88 16.98 2.11
N THR A 40 16.05 17.61 2.29
CA THR A 40 17.33 16.99 1.95
C THR A 40 17.92 16.36 3.19
N VAL A 41 18.18 15.06 3.16
CA VAL A 41 18.82 14.33 4.26
C VAL A 41 20.27 14.04 3.88
N GLU A 42 21.20 14.45 4.74
CA GLU A 42 22.61 14.09 4.57
C GLU A 42 22.81 12.60 4.91
N ILE A 43 23.44 11.88 3.99
CA ILE A 43 23.79 10.46 4.13
C ILE A 43 25.05 10.35 4.99
N THR A 44 24.87 10.20 6.31
CA THR A 44 25.96 9.88 7.24
C THR A 44 25.99 8.39 7.55
N TYR A 45 27.12 7.88 8.04
CA TYR A 45 27.27 6.47 8.40
C TYR A 45 26.24 6.04 9.46
N GLU A 46 26.03 6.84 10.50
CA GLU A 46 25.08 6.54 11.58
C GLU A 46 23.64 6.49 11.07
N ARG A 47 23.30 7.33 10.08
CA ARG A 47 21.97 7.31 9.44
C ARG A 47 21.79 6.09 8.55
N LEU A 48 22.83 5.68 7.81
CA LEU A 48 22.79 4.47 7.00
C LEU A 48 22.59 3.23 7.89
N GLU A 49 23.37 3.09 8.95
CA GLU A 49 23.24 1.99 9.92
C GLU A 49 21.85 1.97 10.58
N ARG A 50 21.33 3.14 10.95
CA ARG A 50 19.96 3.26 11.46
C ARG A 50 18.93 2.84 10.41
N GLY A 51 19.10 3.25 9.16
CA GLY A 51 18.21 2.89 8.06
C GLY A 51 18.16 1.39 7.83
N GLU A 52 19.32 0.74 7.83
CA GLU A 52 19.45 -0.71 7.75
C GLU A 52 18.71 -1.39 8.91
N TYR A 53 18.93 -0.93 10.15
CA TYR A 53 18.25 -1.47 11.31
C TYR A 53 16.71 -1.36 11.19
N LEU A 54 16.21 -0.21 10.75
CA LEU A 54 14.77 0.00 10.57
C LEU A 54 14.20 -0.93 9.49
N ALA A 55 14.87 -1.04 8.34
CA ALA A 55 14.42 -1.85 7.22
C ALA A 55 14.38 -3.35 7.57
N HIS A 56 15.32 -3.84 8.37
CA HIS A 56 15.45 -5.26 8.70
C HIS A 56 14.73 -5.69 9.98
N HIS A 57 14.52 -4.79 10.94
CA HIS A 57 14.07 -5.19 12.28
C HIS A 57 12.80 -4.50 12.78
N VAL A 58 12.52 -3.27 12.32
CA VAL A 58 11.39 -2.49 12.85
C VAL A 58 10.24 -2.44 11.85
N SER A 59 10.54 -2.06 10.61
CA SER A 59 9.56 -1.94 9.53
C SER A 59 9.43 -3.21 8.70
N LEU A 60 10.36 -4.16 8.86
CA LEU A 60 10.34 -5.48 8.23
C LEU A 60 10.18 -5.42 6.69
N CYS A 61 10.82 -4.44 6.05
CA CYS A 61 10.75 -4.26 4.61
C CYS A 61 11.22 -5.51 3.88
N MET A 62 12.32 -6.11 4.32
CA MET A 62 12.91 -7.29 3.69
C MET A 62 12.09 -8.57 3.90
N ASP A 63 11.20 -8.59 4.90
CA ASP A 63 10.33 -9.75 5.12
C ASP A 63 9.24 -9.87 4.07
N CYS A 64 8.73 -8.72 3.60
CA CYS A 64 7.73 -8.68 2.53
C CYS A 64 8.37 -8.59 1.15
N HIS A 65 9.46 -7.83 1.01
CA HIS A 65 10.09 -7.53 -0.27
C HIS A 65 11.33 -8.38 -0.58
N GLY A 66 11.68 -9.34 0.27
CA GLY A 66 12.64 -10.41 -0.02
C GLY A 66 11.95 -11.73 -0.35
N THR A 67 12.74 -12.77 -0.65
CA THR A 67 12.25 -14.14 -0.86
C THR A 67 12.40 -14.94 0.43
N ARG A 68 11.39 -15.76 0.74
CA ARG A 68 11.45 -16.72 1.86
C ARG A 68 11.51 -18.16 1.38
N ASP A 69 12.31 -18.97 2.07
CA ASP A 69 12.37 -20.41 1.81
C ASP A 69 11.36 -21.16 2.67
N TRP A 70 10.13 -21.26 2.17
CA TRP A 70 9.04 -21.97 2.85
C TRP A 70 9.24 -23.49 2.95
N ASN A 71 10.29 -24.07 2.34
CA ASN A 71 10.64 -25.48 2.55
C ASN A 71 11.36 -25.71 3.89
N LEU A 72 11.88 -24.65 4.51
CA LEU A 72 12.54 -24.68 5.80
C LEU A 72 11.58 -24.22 6.91
N MET A 73 11.81 -24.73 8.12
CA MET A 73 11.06 -24.32 9.29
C MET A 73 11.15 -22.80 9.47
N THR A 74 10.02 -22.14 9.75
CA THR A 74 9.88 -20.68 9.90
C THR A 74 10.02 -19.83 8.64
N GLY A 75 10.30 -20.44 7.48
CA GLY A 75 10.42 -19.71 6.22
C GLY A 75 11.50 -18.63 6.24
N PRO A 76 12.76 -18.97 6.57
CA PRO A 76 13.83 -17.98 6.71
C PRO A 76 14.04 -17.19 5.41
N PRO A 77 14.53 -15.95 5.49
CA PRO A 77 14.87 -15.17 4.31
C PRO A 77 15.99 -15.84 3.52
N VAL A 78 15.88 -15.80 2.19
CA VAL A 78 16.93 -16.26 1.27
C VAL A 78 18.00 -15.16 1.16
N PRO A 79 19.26 -15.43 1.53
CA PRO A 79 20.32 -14.43 1.45
C PRO A 79 20.51 -13.89 0.02
N GLY A 80 20.65 -12.58 -0.13
CA GLY A 80 20.81 -11.91 -1.42
C GLY A 80 19.50 -11.63 -2.15
N SER A 81 18.34 -11.96 -1.57
CA SER A 81 17.02 -11.65 -2.12
C SER A 81 16.45 -10.33 -1.61
N GLU A 82 17.17 -9.61 -0.75
CA GLU A 82 16.70 -8.43 -0.04
C GLU A 82 16.21 -7.34 -1.00
N GLY A 83 14.90 -7.06 -0.96
CA GLY A 83 14.26 -6.02 -1.76
C GLY A 83 14.00 -6.38 -3.23
N LEU A 84 14.28 -7.61 -3.65
CA LEU A 84 14.05 -8.06 -5.04
C LEU A 84 12.56 -8.07 -5.41
N GLY A 85 11.69 -8.25 -4.42
CA GLY A 85 10.24 -8.40 -4.57
C GLY A 85 9.85 -9.76 -5.16
N GLY A 86 8.59 -9.88 -5.54
CA GLY A 86 8.03 -11.06 -6.21
C GLY A 86 7.51 -12.15 -5.26
N GLU A 87 7.64 -11.98 -3.94
CA GLU A 87 7.09 -12.91 -2.96
C GLU A 87 5.57 -12.93 -3.07
N ARG A 88 5.00 -14.14 -3.14
CA ARG A 88 3.56 -14.33 -3.30
C ARG A 88 2.89 -14.49 -1.95
N PHE A 89 1.96 -13.59 -1.65
CA PHE A 89 1.08 -13.64 -0.49
C PHE A 89 -0.32 -14.06 -0.93
N GLY A 90 -0.68 -15.31 -0.63
CA GLY A 90 -1.96 -15.90 -1.02
C GLY A 90 -2.92 -16.15 0.13
N PRO A 91 -4.12 -16.69 -0.16
CA PRO A 91 -5.09 -17.07 0.85
C PRO A 91 -4.56 -18.05 1.90
N GLU A 92 -3.62 -18.91 1.54
CA GLU A 92 -2.97 -19.85 2.46
C GLU A 92 -2.17 -19.17 3.58
N THR A 93 -1.75 -17.92 3.38
CA THR A 93 -1.09 -17.09 4.41
C THR A 93 -2.01 -16.00 4.98
N GLY A 94 -3.32 -16.07 4.70
CA GLY A 94 -4.33 -15.19 5.28
C GLY A 94 -4.69 -13.95 4.45
N PHE A 95 -4.22 -13.84 3.21
CA PHE A 95 -4.54 -12.71 2.33
C PHE A 95 -5.88 -12.91 1.60
N PRO A 96 -6.66 -11.85 1.30
CA PRO A 96 -7.96 -11.96 0.62
C PRO A 96 -7.87 -12.29 -0.88
N GLY A 97 -6.68 -12.63 -1.39
CA GLY A 97 -6.38 -12.86 -2.79
C GLY A 97 -4.90 -13.15 -2.98
N ASN A 98 -4.43 -13.20 -4.24
CA ASN A 98 -3.01 -13.32 -4.54
C ASN A 98 -2.39 -11.93 -4.70
N PHE A 99 -1.48 -11.60 -3.79
CA PHE A 99 -0.68 -10.38 -3.81
C PHE A 99 0.77 -10.75 -4.05
N TYR A 100 1.49 -9.87 -4.74
CA TYR A 100 2.92 -10.03 -4.97
C TYR A 100 3.63 -8.78 -4.48
N SER A 101 4.67 -8.96 -3.67
CA SER A 101 5.48 -7.82 -3.24
C SER A 101 6.19 -7.21 -4.44
N ARG A 102 6.30 -5.88 -4.45
CA ARG A 102 7.04 -5.18 -5.51
C ARG A 102 8.53 -5.22 -5.22
N ASN A 103 9.34 -5.14 -6.26
CA ASN A 103 10.75 -4.83 -6.09
C ASN A 103 10.89 -3.46 -5.40
N ILE A 104 11.83 -3.32 -4.46
CA ILE A 104 12.25 -2.07 -3.84
C ILE A 104 13.75 -1.76 -4.06
N THR A 105 14.56 -2.72 -4.53
CA THR A 105 15.99 -2.56 -4.81
C THR A 105 16.40 -3.10 -6.20
N PRO A 106 17.34 -2.45 -6.90
CA PRO A 106 17.94 -1.14 -6.58
C PRO A 106 17.06 0.04 -7.01
N ALA A 107 16.00 -0.18 -7.79
CA ALA A 107 15.23 0.87 -8.45
C ALA A 107 13.74 0.92 -8.05
N GLY A 108 13.29 0.02 -7.18
CA GLY A 108 11.87 -0.19 -6.92
C GLY A 108 11.18 0.89 -6.06
N VAL A 109 11.94 1.67 -5.29
CA VAL A 109 11.45 2.86 -4.57
C VAL A 109 11.62 4.16 -5.37
N GLY A 110 12.01 4.08 -6.64
CA GLY A 110 12.29 5.25 -7.48
C GLY A 110 13.59 5.97 -7.11
N ASN A 111 13.71 7.25 -7.49
CA ASN A 111 14.88 8.08 -7.20
C ASN A 111 14.77 8.82 -5.86
N TRP A 112 14.10 8.22 -4.87
CA TRP A 112 13.98 8.82 -3.54
C TRP A 112 15.37 8.78 -2.89
N THR A 113 16.11 9.89 -3.01
CA THR A 113 17.31 10.19 -2.22
C THR A 113 16.90 10.78 -0.89
#